data_AF-A0A7W1SZT9-F1
#
_entry.id   AF-A0A7W1SZT9-F1
#
_cell.length_a   1.000
_cell.length_b   1.000
_cell.length_c   1.000
_cell.angle_alpha   90.00
_cell.angle_beta   90.00
_cell.angle_gamma   90.00
#
_symmetry.space_group_name_H-M   'P 1'
#
loop_
_entity.id
_entity.type
_entity.pdbx_description
1 polymer ?
#
loop_
_entity_poly.entity_id
_entity_poly.type
_entity_poly.pdbx_seq_one_letter_code
_entity_poly.pdbx_strand_id
1 'polypeptide(L)' 'MCDYHQTSPKSHFTQNRICSIARPWGRVTLTGEKLIVMRDGQRSETPVTSQQDWDRVLLEEFGITQ' A
#
# COMPACT_ATOMS: atom_id res chain seq x y z
N MET A 1 -16.15 -12.98 10.80
CA MET A 1 -15.46 -11.67 10.94
C MET A 1 -14.58 -11.37 9.71
N CYS A 2 -13.84 -12.35 9.17
CA CYS A 2 -13.04 -12.15 7.94
C CYS A 2 -13.89 -11.82 6.70
N ASP A 3 -15.04 -12.48 6.51
CA ASP A 3 -15.88 -12.27 5.31
C ASP A 3 -16.39 -10.85 5.16
N TYR A 4 -16.78 -10.21 6.28
CA TYR A 4 -17.26 -8.84 6.27
C TYR A 4 -16.17 -7.87 5.80
N HIS A 5 -14.93 -8.01 6.28
CA HIS A 5 -13.84 -7.12 5.87
C HIS A 5 -13.40 -7.34 4.42
N GLN A 6 -13.51 -8.57 3.90
CA GLN A 6 -13.07 -8.92 2.55
C GLN A 6 -14.13 -8.66 1.46
N THR A 7 -15.42 -8.81 1.78
CA THR A 7 -16.49 -8.80 0.77
C THR A 7 -17.52 -7.69 0.94
N SER A 8 -17.65 -7.11 2.14
CA SER A 8 -18.64 -6.06 2.36
C SER A 8 -18.24 -4.80 1.59
N PRO A 9 -19.11 -4.22 0.74
CA PRO A 9 -18.84 -2.94 0.08
C PRO A 9 -18.77 -1.76 1.06
N LYS A 10 -19.16 -1.97 2.33
CA LYS A 10 -19.01 -1.00 3.42
C LYS A 10 -17.69 -1.16 4.19
N SER A 11 -16.85 -2.13 3.82
CA SER A 11 -15.53 -2.31 4.42
C SER A 11 -14.55 -1.31 3.84
N HIS A 12 -13.74 -0.68 4.69
CA HIS A 12 -12.66 0.18 4.23
C HIS A 12 -11.65 -0.54 3.31
N PHE A 13 -11.51 -1.86 3.44
CA PHE A 13 -10.59 -2.67 2.62
C PHE A 13 -11.12 -2.98 1.22
N THR A 14 -12.44 -2.95 1.01
CA THR A 14 -13.03 -3.11 -0.33
C THR A 14 -13.12 -1.77 -1.08
N GLN A 15 -13.09 -0.66 -0.35
CA GLN A 15 -13.15 0.69 -0.90
C GLN A 15 -11.76 1.29 -1.18
N ASN A 16 -10.75 0.94 -0.39
CA ASN A 16 -9.42 1.50 -0.50
C ASN A 16 -8.36 0.41 -0.70
N ARG A 17 -7.44 0.66 -1.63
CA ARG A 17 -6.26 -0.19 -1.82
C ARG A 17 -5.20 0.19 -0.81
N ILE A 18 -4.67 -0.80 -0.11
CA ILE A 18 -3.55 -0.63 0.83
C ILE A 18 -2.65 -1.86 0.81
N CYS A 19 -1.34 -1.64 0.80
CA CYS A 19 -0.32 -2.66 0.97
C CYS A 19 0.72 -2.13 1.95
N SER A 20 1.13 -2.92 2.94
CA SER A 20 2.14 -2.48 3.90
C SER A 20 3.09 -3.62 4.24
N ILE A 21 4.38 -3.31 4.29
CA ILE A 21 5.45 -4.26 4.61
C ILE A 21 6.42 -3.63 5.60
N ALA A 22 6.78 -4.39 6.64
CA ALA A 22 7.84 -4.01 7.56
C ALA A 22 9.18 -4.40 6.95
N ARG A 23 10.13 -3.47 6.96
CA ARG A 23 11.51 -3.67 6.53
C ARG A 23 12.44 -3.52 7.75
N PRO A 24 13.65 -4.10 7.74
CA PRO A 24 14.59 -3.95 8.87
C PRO A 24 14.90 -2.48 9.24
N TRP A 25 14.86 -1.59 8.26
CA TRP A 25 15.11 -0.14 8.42
C TRP A 25 13.84 0.70 8.65
N GLY A 26 12.65 0.08 8.64
CA GLY A 26 11.40 0.81 8.86
C GLY A 26 10.17 0.15 8.23
N ARG A 27 9.31 0.94 7.58
CA ARG A 27 8.01 0.46 7.07
C ARG A 27 7.66 1.15 5.77
N VAL A 28 7.22 0.36 4.79
CA VAL A 28 6.70 0.85 3.53
C VAL A 28 5.20 0.58 3.50
N THR A 29 4.41 1.61 3.19
CA THR A 29 2.96 1.55 3.10
C THR A 29 2.52 2.23 1.83
N LEU A 30 1.95 1.46 0.91
CA LEU A 30 1.37 1.92 -0.33
C LEU A 30 -0.16 2.02 -0.15
N THR A 31 -0.72 3.20 -0.32
CA THR A 31 -2.18 3.45 -0.36
C THR A 31 -2.56 3.89 -1.76
N GLY A 32 -3.85 3.74 -2.13
CA GLY A 32 -4.33 4.05 -3.49
C GLY A 32 -3.98 5.44 -4.03
N GLU A 33 -3.55 6.36 -3.16
CA GLU A 33 -3.18 7.74 -3.49
C GLU A 33 -1.68 8.03 -3.33
N LYS A 34 -0.93 7.24 -2.55
CA LYS A 34 0.46 7.53 -2.22
C LYS A 34 1.26 6.35 -1.66
N LEU A 35 2.56 6.37 -1.92
CA LEU A 35 3.57 5.56 -1.26
C LEU A 35 4.11 6.32 -0.05
N ILE A 36 4.11 5.67 1.11
CA ILE A 36 4.65 6.19 2.36
C ILE A 36 5.82 5.29 2.78
N VAL A 37 7.02 5.86 2.84
CA VAL A 37 8.23 5.17 3.29
C VAL A 37 8.65 5.78 4.61
N MET A 38 8.63 4.99 5.67
CA MET A 38 9.29 5.31 6.94
C MET A 38 10.62 4.60 6.99
N ARG A 39 11.71 5.36 7.11
CA ARG A 39 13.07 4.86 7.20
C ARG A 39 13.83 5.63 8.27
N ASP A 40 14.38 4.92 9.26
CA ASP A 40 15.23 5.49 10.31
C ASP A 40 14.63 6.74 10.99
N GLY A 41 13.30 6.74 11.18
CA GLY A 41 12.56 7.87 11.79
C GLY A 41 12.18 9.00 10.82
N GLN A 42 12.63 8.96 9.56
CA GLN A 42 12.19 9.88 8.51
C GLN A 42 11.01 9.29 7.75
N ARG A 43 10.06 10.16 7.39
CA ARG A 43 8.87 9.82 6.61
C ARG A 43 8.93 10.52 5.26
N SER A 44 8.87 9.74 4.19
CA SER A 44 8.76 10.24 2.81
C SER A 44 7.42 9.81 2.24
N GLU A 45 6.75 10.73 1.57
CA GLU A 45 5.50 10.47 0.87
C GLU A 45 5.66 10.79 -0.60
N THR A 46 5.25 9.86 -1.47
CA THR A 46 5.27 10.03 -2.91
C THR A 46 3.87 9.79 -3.45
N PRO A 47 3.26 10.76 -4.16
CA PRO A 47 1.93 10.57 -4.71
C PRO A 47 1.95 9.47 -5.78
N VAL A 48 0.91 8.65 -5.79
CA VAL A 48 0.64 7.62 -6.80
C VAL A 48 -0.59 8.07 -7.56
N THR A 49 -0.40 8.53 -8.79
CA THR A 49 -1.46 9.17 -9.58
C THR A 49 -2.04 8.25 -10.65
N SER A 50 -1.36 7.15 -10.95
CA SER A 50 -1.68 6.26 -12.07
C SER A 50 -1.60 4.79 -11.67
N GLN A 51 -2.41 3.96 -12.34
CA GLN A 51 -2.36 2.50 -12.18
C GLN A 51 -0.97 1.93 -12.48
N GLN A 52 -0.25 2.51 -13.45
CA GLN A 52 1.12 2.10 -13.79
C GLN A 52 2.11 2.36 -12.64
N ASP A 53 1.97 3.50 -11.95
CA ASP A 53 2.79 3.79 -10.76
C ASP A 53 2.46 2.85 -9.62
N TRP A 54 1.17 2.51 -9.46
CA TRP A 54 0.73 1.51 -8.49
C TRP A 54 1.39 0.15 -8.76
N ASP A 55 1.26 -0.38 -9.97
CA ASP A 55 1.77 -1.71 -10.33
C ASP A 55 3.30 -1.75 -10.24
N ARG A 56 3.98 -0.67 -10.63
CA ARG A 56 5.43 -0.53 -10.52
C ARG A 56 5.87 -0.57 -9.06
N VAL A 57 5.28 0.24 -8.19
CA VAL A 57 5.64 0.26 -6.76
C VAL A 57 5.28 -1.06 -6.10
N LEU A 58 4.15 -1.66 -6.48
CA LEU A 58 3.72 -2.96 -5.96
C LEU A 58 4.74 -4.07 -6.30
N LEU A 59 5.29 -4.05 -7.51
CA LEU A 59 6.35 -4.97 -7.92
C LEU A 59 7.68 -4.65 -7.22
N GLU A 60 8.14 -3.40 -7.24
CA GLU A 60 9.45 -2.99 -6.72
C GLU A 60 9.55 -3.15 -5.19
N GLU A 61 8.50 -2.73 -4.46
CA GLU A 61 8.52 -2.70 -2.99
C GLU A 61 7.99 -3.98 -2.35
N PHE A 62 7.04 -4.66 -3.00
CA PHE A 62 6.35 -5.81 -2.41
C PHE A 62 6.53 -7.11 -3.19
N GLY A 63 7.10 -7.07 -4.41
CA GLY A 63 7.29 -8.26 -5.25
C GLY A 63 5.97 -8.87 -5.75
N ILE A 64 4.89 -8.10 -5.77
CA ILE A 64 3.56 -8.57 -6.17
C ILE A 64 3.26 -8.10 -7.59
N THR A 65 2.95 -9.04 -8.47
CA THR A 65 2.45 -8.79 -9.84
C THR A 65 0.93 -8.96 -9.86
N GLN A 66 0.23 -8.08 -10.57
CA GLN A 66 -1.21 -8.22 -10.85
C GLN A 66 -1.44 -9.05 -12.11
#